data_AF-J3M686-F1
#
_entry.id   AF-J3M686-F1
#
_cell.length_a   1.000
_cell.length_b   1.000
_cell.length_c   1.000
_cell.angle_alpha   90.00
_cell.angle_beta   90.00
_cell.angle_gamma   90.00
#
_symmetry.space_group_name_H-M   'P 1'
#
loop_
_entity.id
_entity.type
_entity.pdbx_description
1 polymer ?
#
loop_
_entity_poly.entity_id
_entity_poly.type
_entity_poly.pdbx_seq_one_letter_code
_entity_poly.pdbx_strand_id
1 'polypeptide(L)'
;LHYPSHPRNPSRRRPPVLATSPDAGGVSERSEMAKSKNHTAHNQSYKAHKNGIKKPKRHRQTSTKGMDPKFLRNQRYSRKHNKKSGEAESEE
;
A
#
# COMPACT_ATOMS: atom_id res chain seq x y z
N LEU A 1 -5.64 -27.23 17.24
CA LEU A 1 -6.46 -26.53 16.22
C LEU A 1 -7.45 -25.64 16.97
N HIS A 2 -7.21 -24.33 17.00
CA HIS A 2 -8.10 -23.35 17.63
C HIS A 2 -8.30 -22.21 16.64
N TYR A 3 -9.48 -22.16 16.02
CA TYR A 3 -9.89 -20.99 15.25
C TYR A 3 -10.33 -19.91 16.24
N PRO A 4 -9.81 -18.67 16.16
CA PRO A 4 -10.36 -17.58 16.93
C PRO A 4 -11.75 -17.21 16.39
N SER A 5 -12.75 -17.45 17.24
CA SER A 5 -14.12 -16.96 17.12
C SER A 5 -14.15 -15.44 16.98
N HIS A 6 -14.60 -14.95 15.84
CA HIS A 6 -14.77 -13.53 15.59
C HIS A 6 -15.99 -13.00 16.38
N PRO A 7 -15.89 -11.87 17.09
CA PRO A 7 -17.04 -11.29 17.78
C PRO A 7 -18.09 -10.79 16.77
N ARG A 8 -19.35 -11.20 16.96
CA ARG A 8 -20.50 -10.72 16.18
C ARG A 8 -20.64 -9.21 16.37
N ASN A 9 -20.50 -8.46 15.29
CA ASN A 9 -20.70 -7.01 15.27
C ASN A 9 -22.17 -6.68 15.59
N PRO A 10 -22.49 -5.97 16.70
CA PRO A 10 -23.87 -5.71 17.12
C PRO A 10 -24.54 -4.56 16.34
N SER A 11 -23.91 -4.05 15.28
CA SER A 11 -24.47 -2.97 14.44
C SER A 11 -25.54 -3.42 13.44
N ARG A 12 -25.93 -4.70 13.41
CA ARG A 12 -27.13 -5.16 12.68
C ARG A 12 -28.38 -5.08 13.56
N ARG A 13 -28.71 -3.89 14.06
CA ARG A 13 -30.10 -3.60 14.45
C ARG A 13 -30.90 -3.39 13.17
N ARG A 14 -31.70 -4.39 12.80
CA ARG A 14 -32.69 -4.28 11.72
C ARG A 14 -33.65 -3.13 12.05
N PRO A 15 -33.84 -2.11 11.21
CA PRO A 15 -34.90 -1.13 11.42
C PRO A 15 -36.27 -1.79 11.17
N PRO A 16 -37.33 -1.40 11.90
CA PRO A 16 -38.67 -1.92 11.68
C PRO A 16 -39.22 -1.46 10.32
N VAL A 17 -39.85 -2.40 9.63
CA VAL A 17 -40.59 -2.18 8.38
C VAL A 17 -41.82 -1.32 8.68
N LEU A 18 -41.84 -0.09 8.17
CA LEU A 18 -43.08 0.68 8.09
C LEU A 18 -43.60 0.58 6.64
N ALA A 19 -44.76 -0.04 6.52
CA ALA A 19 -45.46 -0.29 5.28
C ALA A 19 -46.19 0.96 4.76
N THR A 20 -46.42 0.99 3.44
CA THR A 20 -47.38 1.82 2.66
C THR A 20 -46.99 3.30 2.51
N SER A 21 -46.84 3.88 1.31
CA SER A 21 -47.77 3.83 0.16
C SER A 21 -47.06 3.95 -1.21
N PRO A 22 -47.61 3.37 -2.29
CA PRO A 22 -47.16 3.62 -3.66
C PRO A 22 -47.95 4.78 -4.25
N ASP A 23 -47.34 5.95 -4.42
CA ASP A 23 -47.88 6.96 -5.34
C ASP A 23 -47.36 6.66 -6.74
N ALA A 24 -48.26 6.11 -7.55
CA ALA A 24 -48.07 5.86 -8.96
C ALA A 24 -48.23 7.19 -9.71
N GLY A 25 -47.11 7.88 -9.94
CA GLY A 25 -47.04 9.05 -10.80
C GLY A 25 -45.83 8.94 -11.72
N GLY A 26 -46.07 8.49 -12.95
CA GLY A 26 -45.04 8.30 -13.96
C GLY A 26 -44.37 9.59 -14.41
N VAL A 27 -43.07 9.51 -14.62
CA VAL A 27 -42.41 10.01 -15.83
C VAL A 27 -41.29 9.02 -16.16
N SER A 28 -41.43 8.32 -17.28
CA SER A 28 -40.31 7.64 -17.92
C SER A 28 -39.44 8.70 -18.60
N GLU A 29 -38.79 9.55 -17.80
CA GLU A 29 -37.59 10.21 -18.29
C GLU A 29 -36.56 9.10 -18.46
N ARG A 30 -36.38 8.68 -19.71
CA ARG A 30 -35.05 8.28 -20.15
C ARG A 30 -34.16 9.49 -19.85
N SER A 31 -33.66 9.56 -18.62
CA SER A 31 -32.47 10.31 -18.27
C SER A 31 -31.43 9.81 -19.25
N GLU A 32 -31.24 10.53 -20.35
CA GLU A 32 -30.04 10.44 -21.15
C GLU A 32 -28.89 10.32 -20.16
N MET A 33 -28.02 9.32 -20.34
CA MET A 33 -26.82 9.19 -19.51
C MET A 33 -26.02 10.49 -19.69
N ALA A 34 -26.26 11.45 -18.81
CA ALA A 34 -25.62 12.74 -18.84
C ALA A 34 -24.12 12.45 -18.80
N LYS A 35 -23.40 12.88 -19.84
CA LYS A 35 -21.99 12.54 -20.01
C LYS A 35 -21.24 12.91 -18.73
N SER A 36 -20.74 11.91 -18.02
CA SER A 36 -19.89 12.13 -16.85
C SER A 36 -18.52 12.63 -17.29
N LYS A 37 -17.80 13.32 -16.39
CA LYS A 37 -16.40 13.71 -16.65
C LYS A 37 -15.55 12.46 -16.87
N ASN A 38 -14.96 12.32 -18.05
CA ASN A 38 -14.16 11.14 -18.42
C ASN A 38 -12.81 11.05 -17.66
N HIS A 39 -12.28 12.17 -17.15
CA HIS A 39 -11.03 12.21 -16.41
C HIS A 39 -10.91 13.46 -15.52
N THR A 40 -10.34 13.31 -14.31
CA THR A 40 -9.99 14.44 -13.44
C THR A 40 -8.78 14.15 -12.56
N ALA A 41 -7.85 15.11 -12.49
CA ALA A 41 -6.72 15.10 -11.56
C ALA A 41 -6.94 16.01 -10.33
N HIS A 42 -8.12 16.64 -10.23
CA HIS A 42 -8.36 17.79 -9.34
C HIS A 42 -8.03 17.53 -7.86
N ASN A 43 -8.35 16.34 -7.34
CA ASN A 43 -8.14 16.00 -5.92
C ASN A 43 -6.92 15.08 -5.70
N GLN A 44 -6.10 14.83 -6.72
CA GLN A 44 -4.96 13.91 -6.61
C GLN A 44 -3.86 14.50 -5.74
N SER A 45 -3.47 15.76 -6.00
CA SER A 45 -2.43 16.46 -5.24
C SER A 45 -2.82 16.64 -3.77
N TYR A 46 -4.08 17.00 -3.50
CA TYR A 46 -4.58 17.16 -2.12
C TYR A 46 -4.51 15.84 -1.33
N LYS A 47 -4.95 14.72 -1.93
CA LYS A 47 -4.86 13.40 -1.31
C LYS A 47 -3.41 12.95 -1.09
N ALA A 48 -2.52 13.20 -2.06
CA ALA A 48 -1.10 12.87 -1.94
C ALA A 48 -0.43 13.63 -0.78
N HIS A 49 -0.83 14.88 -0.55
CA HIS A 49 -0.27 15.72 0.51
C HIS A 49 -0.92 15.52 1.89
N LYS A 50 -2.13 14.96 1.99
CA LYS A 50 -2.81 14.67 3.27
C LYS A 50 -1.92 13.88 4.25
N ASN A 51 -1.23 12.85 3.76
CA ASN A 51 -0.28 12.05 4.55
C ASN A 51 1.19 12.42 4.27
N GLY A 52 1.40 13.36 3.34
CA GLY A 52 2.69 13.77 2.81
C GLY A 52 3.31 12.75 1.84
N ILE A 53 4.00 13.25 0.81
CA ILE A 53 4.81 12.43 -0.09
C ILE A 53 6.09 12.04 0.66
N LYS A 54 6.21 10.77 1.06
CA LYS A 54 7.37 10.27 1.80
C LYS A 54 8.56 10.06 0.89
N LYS A 55 9.72 10.57 1.30
CA LYS A 55 11.01 10.30 0.63
C LYS A 55 11.47 8.87 0.95
N PRO A 56 12.21 8.20 0.05
CA PRO A 56 12.81 6.90 0.35
C PRO A 56 13.78 7.04 1.53
N LYS A 57 13.77 6.05 2.42
CA LYS A 57 14.64 6.03 3.61
C LYS A 57 16.09 5.79 3.18
N ARG A 58 17.01 6.63 3.67
CA ARG A 58 18.45 6.43 3.48
C ARG A 58 18.96 5.44 4.53
N HIS A 59 19.44 4.29 4.07
CA HIS A 59 20.11 3.30 4.91
C HIS A 59 21.63 3.38 4.68
N ARG A 60 22.45 3.00 5.67
CA ARG A 60 23.92 2.98 5.53
C ARG A 60 24.40 2.10 4.38
N GLN A 61 23.68 1.00 4.13
CA GLN A 61 23.92 0.10 3.02
C GLN A 61 22.63 -0.05 2.21
N THR A 62 22.69 0.26 0.92
CA THR A 62 21.56 0.10 -0.02
C THR A 62 21.62 -1.25 -0.72
N SER A 63 20.56 -1.61 -1.44
CA SER A 63 20.50 -2.86 -2.19
C SER A 63 21.51 -2.86 -3.35
N THR A 64 22.32 -3.92 -3.47
CA THR A 64 23.25 -4.13 -4.59
C THR A 64 22.62 -4.86 -5.79
N LYS A 65 21.28 -4.91 -5.87
CA LYS A 65 20.57 -5.57 -6.96
C LYS A 65 20.77 -4.79 -8.26
N GLY A 66 21.14 -5.49 -9.34
CA GLY A 66 21.41 -4.89 -10.66
C GLY A 66 22.82 -4.32 -10.83
N MET A 67 23.69 -4.49 -9.83
CA MET A 67 25.09 -4.08 -9.90
C MET A 67 25.91 -5.11 -10.70
N ASP A 68 27.02 -4.68 -11.32
CA ASP A 68 27.91 -5.54 -12.12
C ASP A 68 28.29 -6.85 -11.37
N PRO A 69 27.96 -8.02 -11.94
CA PRO A 69 28.34 -9.31 -11.38
C PRO A 69 29.85 -9.48 -11.14
N LYS A 70 30.73 -8.88 -11.97
CA LYS A 70 32.19 -9.01 -11.78
C LYS A 70 32.64 -8.33 -10.49
N PHE A 71 32.20 -7.09 -10.25
CA PHE A 71 32.49 -6.40 -9.01
C PHE A 71 31.85 -7.09 -7.80
N LEU A 72 30.61 -7.60 -7.91
CA LEU A 72 29.99 -8.35 -6.81
C LEU A 72 30.79 -9.61 -6.46
N ARG A 73 31.33 -10.31 -7.45
CA ARG A 73 32.19 -11.48 -7.25
C ARG A 73 33.49 -11.08 -6.54
N ASN A 74 34.14 -9.99 -6.98
CA ASN A 74 35.33 -9.47 -6.31
C ASN A 74 35.04 -9.08 -4.85
N GLN A 75 34.00 -8.29 -4.62
CA GLN A 75 33.61 -7.83 -3.28
C GLN A 75 33.35 -9.00 -2.32
N ARG A 76 32.78 -10.11 -2.80
CA ARG A 76 32.60 -11.34 -2.02
C ARG A 76 33.93 -11.97 -1.62
N TYR A 77 34.89 -12.05 -2.55
CA TYR A 77 36.22 -12.59 -2.25
C TYR A 77 36.99 -11.69 -1.29
N SER A 78 37.06 -10.38 -1.54
CA SER A 78 37.75 -9.44 -0.64
C SER A 78 37.18 -9.52 0.78
N ARG A 79 35.84 -9.50 0.95
CA ARG A 79 35.22 -9.64 2.28
C ARG A 79 35.54 -10.97 2.96
N LYS A 80 35.78 -12.05 2.22
CA LYS A 80 36.16 -13.35 2.79
C LYS A 80 37.54 -13.31 3.43
N HIS A 81 38.49 -12.60 2.82
CA HIS A 81 39.86 -12.48 3.32
C HIS A 81 40.00 -11.38 4.36
N ASN A 82 39.30 -10.25 4.20
CA ASN A 82 39.31 -9.15 5.16
C ASN A 82 38.71 -9.52 6.53
N LYS A 83 37.80 -10.49 6.58
CA LYS A 83 37.27 -10.99 7.86
C LYS A 83 38.36 -11.68 8.69
N LYS A 84 39.24 -12.44 8.04
CA LYS A 84 40.32 -13.16 8.69
C LYS A 84 41.43 -12.22 9.16
N SER A 85 41.73 -11.18 8.38
CA SER A 85 42.69 -10.16 8.79
C SER A 85 42.12 -9.22 9.87
N GLY A 86 40.83 -8.90 9.80
CA GLY A 86 40.19 -8.01 10.78
C GLY A 86 40.06 -8.61 12.18
N GLU A 87 40.00 -9.94 12.32
CA GLU A 87 40.08 -10.62 13.63
C GLU A 87 41.49 -10.48 14.23
N ALA A 88 42.54 -10.68 13.41
CA ALA A 88 43.93 -10.51 13.83
C ALA A 88 44.31 -9.05 14.15
N GLU A 89 43.77 -8.07 13.42
CA GLU A 89 43.98 -6.63 13.67
C GLU A 89 43.22 -6.10 14.90
N SER A 90 42.24 -6.84 15.42
CA SER A 90 41.47 -6.43 16.61
C SER A 90 42.03 -6.97 17.93
N GLU A 91 43.03 -7.85 17.87
CA GLU A 91 43.73 -8.43 19.03
C GLU A 91 45.09 -7.75 19.31
N GLU A 92 45.48 -6.75 18.51
CA GLU A 92 46.57 -5.79 18.78
C GLU A 92 46.01 -4.47 19.33
#